data_AF-A0A937HUU3-F1
#
_entry.id   AF-A0A937HUU3-F1
#
_cell.length_a   1.000
_cell.length_b   1.000
_cell.length_c   1.000
_cell.angle_alpha   90.00
_cell.angle_beta   90.00
_cell.angle_gamma   90.00
#
_symmetry.space_group_name_H-M   'P 1'
#
loop_
_entity.id
_entity.type
_entity.pdbx_description
1 polymer ?
#
loop_
_entity_poly.entity_id
_entity_poly.type
_entity_poly.pdbx_seq_one_letter_code
_entity_poly.pdbx_strand_id
1 'polypeptide(L)'
;MTRVAVWLSDLRVAIVLLLLIALASGVGTAIPQGDPATSYLEAYAETPWMGLLHGEQVLQLQLDHVYSSTWFLGLIAWLGLALILCSWRRQWPALQAARRWIDYRSPRQ
;
A
#
# COMPACT_ATOMS: atom_id res chain seq x y z
N MET A 1 -24.82 0.35 -9.63
CA MET A 1 -23.44 0.86 -9.48
C MET A 1 -22.97 0.97 -8.01
N THR A 2 -23.73 0.46 -7.02
CA THR A 2 -23.48 0.67 -5.59
C THR A 2 -22.63 -0.41 -4.90
N ARG A 3 -22.55 -1.64 -5.44
CA ARG A 3 -21.87 -2.77 -4.75
C ARG A 3 -20.35 -2.69 -4.77
N VAL A 4 -19.75 -2.31 -5.90
CA VAL A 4 -18.27 -2.20 -6.04
C VAL A 4 -17.72 -1.14 -5.09
N ALA A 5 -18.37 0.02 -4.99
CA ALA A 5 -17.94 1.07 -4.08
C ALA A 5 -18.18 0.73 -2.59
N VAL A 6 -19.09 -0.18 -2.27
CA VAL A 6 -19.22 -0.71 -0.90
C VAL A 6 -18.06 -1.66 -0.58
N TRP A 7 -17.68 -2.52 -1.52
CA TRP A 7 -16.58 -3.47 -1.35
C TRP A 7 -15.21 -2.78 -1.32
N LEU A 8 -14.98 -1.78 -2.21
CA LEU A 8 -13.77 -0.96 -2.21
C LEU A 8 -13.66 -0.02 -1.00
N SER A 9 -14.79 0.33 -0.37
CA SER A 9 -14.84 1.16 0.83
C SER A 9 -14.65 0.35 2.12
N ASP A 10 -14.37 -0.95 2.02
CA ASP A 10 -14.09 -1.78 3.19
C ASP A 10 -12.68 -1.52 3.70
N LEU A 11 -12.57 -1.15 4.98
CA LEU A 11 -11.31 -0.90 5.66
C LEU A 11 -10.37 -2.12 5.56
N ARG A 12 -10.91 -3.34 5.49
CA ARG A 12 -10.14 -4.58 5.34
C ARG A 12 -9.33 -4.61 4.06
N VAL A 13 -9.88 -4.14 2.94
CA VAL A 13 -9.16 -4.09 1.65
C VAL A 13 -7.97 -3.13 1.76
N ALA A 14 -8.18 -1.95 2.36
CA ALA A 14 -7.10 -0.99 2.59
C ALA A 14 -5.99 -1.55 3.51
N ILE A 15 -6.36 -2.26 4.57
CA ILE A 15 -5.39 -2.90 5.48
C ILE A 15 -4.57 -3.95 4.73
N VAL A 16 -5.20 -4.82 3.94
CA VAL A 16 -4.49 -5.85 3.17
C VAL A 16 -3.53 -5.22 2.17
N LEU A 17 -3.95 -4.17 1.46
CA LEU A 17 -3.08 -3.44 0.53
C LEU A 17 -1.89 -2.80 1.25
N LEU A 18 -2.14 -2.19 2.41
CA LEU A 18 -1.08 -1.57 3.21
C LEU A 18 -0.05 -2.61 3.66
N LEU A 19 -0.50 -3.80 4.08
CA LEU A 19 0.40 -4.90 4.44
C LEU A 19 1.21 -5.40 3.25
N LEU A 20 0.60 -5.54 2.07
CA LEU A 20 1.31 -5.92 0.85
C LEU A 20 2.38 -4.90 0.45
N ILE A 21 2.03 -3.61 0.49
CA ILE A 21 2.96 -2.51 0.23
C ILE A 21 4.09 -2.52 1.26
N ALA A 22 3.79 -2.70 2.54
CA ALA A 22 4.80 -2.75 3.60
C ALA A 22 5.80 -3.90 3.41
N LEU A 23 5.31 -5.09 3.04
CA LEU A 23 6.17 -6.23 2.73
C LEU A 23 7.05 -5.94 1.50
N ALA A 24 6.45 -5.41 0.42
CA ALA A 24 7.18 -5.02 -0.79
C ALA A 24 8.26 -3.95 -0.51
N SER A 25 7.94 -2.93 0.28
CA SER A 25 8.90 -1.89 0.68
C SER A 25 9.98 -2.43 1.61
N GLY A 26 9.66 -3.37 2.50
CA GLY A 26 10.63 -4.05 3.34
C GLY A 26 11.65 -4.83 2.49
N VAL A 27 11.15 -5.60 1.52
CA VAL A 27 11.98 -6.32 0.54
C VAL A 27 12.83 -5.35 -0.30
N GLY A 28 12.21 -4.32 -0.88
CA GLY A 28 12.90 -3.33 -1.70
C GLY A 28 13.93 -2.47 -0.95
N THR A 29 13.80 -2.33 0.38
CA THR A 29 14.81 -1.66 1.21
C THR A 29 16.02 -2.56 1.48
N ALA A 30 15.81 -3.88 1.51
CA ALA A 30 16.88 -4.84 1.79
C ALA A 30 17.72 -5.18 0.56
N ILE A 31 17.19 -4.96 -0.65
CA ILE A 31 17.87 -5.19 -1.93
C ILE A 31 18.38 -3.84 -2.46
N PRO A 32 19.66 -3.71 -2.85
CA PRO A 32 20.17 -2.47 -3.44
C PRO A 32 19.34 -2.12 -4.69
N GLN A 33 19.03 -0.83 -4.89
CA GLN A 33 18.13 -0.39 -5.96
C GLN A 33 18.93 0.30 -7.07
N GLY A 34 18.63 -0.03 -8.34
CA GLY A 34 19.20 0.64 -9.51
C GLY A 34 20.61 0.24 -9.91
N ASP A 35 21.11 -0.90 -9.41
CA ASP A 35 22.38 -1.48 -9.85
C ASP A 35 22.25 -2.17 -11.23
N PRO A 36 23.35 -2.45 -11.93
CA PRO A 36 23.30 -3.21 -13.17
C PRO A 36 22.87 -4.66 -12.93
N ALA A 37 22.12 -5.23 -13.87
CA ALA A 37 21.58 -6.61 -13.79
C ALA A 37 22.65 -7.66 -13.47
N THR A 38 23.87 -7.49 -13.98
CA THR A 38 25.00 -8.41 -13.73
C THR A 38 25.40 -8.44 -12.26
N SER A 39 25.33 -7.31 -11.55
CA SER A 39 25.67 -7.22 -10.13
C SER A 39 24.71 -8.05 -9.27
N TYR A 40 23.42 -8.06 -9.61
CA TYR A 40 22.43 -8.90 -8.91
C TYR A 40 22.63 -10.39 -9.18
N LEU A 41 22.97 -10.76 -10.42
CA LEU A 41 23.23 -12.15 -10.78
C LEU A 41 24.47 -12.69 -10.04
N GLU A 42 25.54 -11.91 -9.96
CA GLU A 42 26.75 -12.30 -9.23
C GLU A 42 26.56 -12.28 -7.71
N ALA A 43 25.92 -11.26 -7.15
CA ALA A 43 25.71 -11.13 -5.70
C ALA A 43 24.80 -12.22 -5.12
N TYR A 44 23.83 -12.72 -5.91
CA TYR A 44 22.85 -13.71 -5.47
C TYR A 44 22.99 -15.07 -6.18
N ALA A 45 24.14 -15.35 -6.81
CA ALA A 45 24.43 -16.65 -7.42
C ALA A 45 24.68 -17.76 -6.39
N GLU A 46 25.58 -17.50 -5.43
CA GLU A 46 26.02 -18.47 -4.42
C GLU A 46 25.14 -18.43 -3.16
N THR A 47 24.67 -17.23 -2.79
CA THR A 47 23.84 -17.00 -1.61
C THR A 47 22.52 -16.33 -2.01
N PRO A 48 21.44 -17.12 -2.23
CA PRO A 48 20.13 -16.56 -2.52
C PRO A 48 19.65 -15.67 -1.36
N TRP A 49 18.98 -14.58 -1.68
CA TRP A 49 18.41 -13.67 -0.70
C TRP A 49 17.29 -14.40 0.07
N MET A 50 17.43 -14.49 1.41
CA MET A 50 16.61 -15.32 2.31
C MET A 50 16.56 -16.82 1.97
N GLY A 51 17.51 -17.33 1.18
CA GLY A 51 17.55 -18.74 0.75
C GLY A 51 16.48 -19.14 -0.27
N LEU A 52 15.71 -18.18 -0.79
CA LEU A 52 14.59 -18.44 -1.70
C LEU A 52 14.68 -17.62 -3.00
N LEU A 53 15.25 -16.40 -2.95
CA LEU A 53 15.27 -15.46 -4.07
C LEU A 53 16.66 -15.40 -4.70
N HIS A 54 16.76 -15.86 -5.94
CA HIS A 54 17.95 -15.79 -6.79
C HIS A 54 17.96 -14.48 -7.58
N GLY A 55 19.14 -14.09 -8.07
CA GLY A 55 19.31 -12.86 -8.86
C GLY A 55 18.33 -12.76 -10.03
N GLU A 56 18.08 -13.84 -10.76
CA GLU A 56 17.12 -13.85 -11.87
C GLU A 56 15.68 -13.52 -11.44
N GLN A 57 15.26 -14.01 -10.26
CA GLN A 57 13.92 -13.77 -9.73
C GLN A 57 13.77 -12.33 -9.24
N VAL A 58 14.84 -11.75 -8.68
CA VAL A 58 14.91 -10.33 -8.32
C VAL A 58 14.67 -9.46 -9.56
N LEU A 59 15.34 -9.78 -10.67
CA LEU A 59 15.20 -9.08 -11.95
C LEU A 59 13.82 -9.30 -12.60
N GLN A 60 13.30 -10.54 -12.62
CA GLN A 60 12.00 -10.85 -13.20
C GLN A 60 10.84 -10.17 -12.47
N LEU A 61 10.93 -10.07 -11.14
CA LEU A 61 9.92 -9.41 -10.30
C LEU A 61 10.12 -7.89 -10.19
N GLN A 62 11.12 -7.32 -10.89
CA GLN A 62 11.49 -5.91 -10.83
C GLN A 62 11.81 -5.43 -9.40
N LEU A 63 12.39 -6.32 -8.58
CA LEU A 63 12.76 -6.04 -7.19
C LEU A 63 14.03 -5.15 -7.09
N ASP A 64 14.77 -5.02 -8.19
CA ASP A 64 15.89 -4.08 -8.35
C ASP A 64 15.42 -2.62 -8.48
N HIS A 65 14.15 -2.41 -8.84
CA HIS A 65 13.54 -1.08 -8.98
C HIS A 65 12.08 -1.07 -8.49
N VAL A 66 11.83 -1.58 -7.28
CA VAL A 66 10.48 -1.72 -6.69
C VAL A 66 9.72 -0.39 -6.72
N TYR A 67 10.39 0.70 -6.32
CA TYR A 67 9.76 2.01 -6.14
C TYR A 67 9.29 2.68 -7.44
N SER A 68 9.84 2.27 -8.60
CA SER A 68 9.40 2.73 -9.92
C SER A 68 8.60 1.69 -10.69
N SER A 69 8.50 0.46 -10.18
CA SER A 69 7.79 -0.64 -10.82
C SER A 69 6.28 -0.33 -10.96
N THR A 70 5.71 -0.70 -12.12
CA THR A 70 4.30 -0.42 -12.42
C THR A 70 3.35 -1.14 -11.45
N TRP A 71 3.70 -2.36 -11.01
CA TRP A 71 2.89 -3.12 -10.07
C TRP A 71 2.85 -2.45 -8.69
N PHE A 72 3.97 -1.92 -8.19
CA PHE A 72 4.02 -1.25 -6.89
C PHE A 72 3.29 0.10 -6.93
N LEU A 73 3.48 0.89 -7.99
CA LEU A 73 2.72 2.12 -8.21
C LEU A 73 1.21 1.84 -8.34
N GLY A 74 0.84 0.72 -8.98
CA GLY A 74 -0.54 0.24 -9.04
C GLY A 74 -1.12 -0.05 -7.66
N LEU A 75 -0.37 -0.69 -6.76
CA LEU A 75 -0.79 -0.93 -5.38
C LEU A 75 -1.00 0.38 -4.61
N ILE A 76 -0.07 1.34 -4.72
CA ILE A 76 -0.19 2.65 -4.07
C ILE A 76 -1.41 3.42 -4.60
N ALA A 77 -1.58 3.45 -5.93
CA ALA A 77 -2.71 4.12 -6.55
C ALA A 77 -4.04 3.51 -6.09
N TRP A 78 -4.11 2.18 -6.00
CA TRP A 78 -5.28 1.48 -5.50
C TRP A 78 -5.55 1.78 -4.03
N LEU A 79 -4.52 1.75 -3.18
CA LEU A 79 -4.63 2.13 -1.78
C LEU A 79 -5.15 3.57 -1.63
N GLY A 80 -4.58 4.51 -2.39
CA GLY A 80 -5.02 5.90 -2.40
C GLY A 80 -6.50 6.04 -2.77
N LEU A 81 -6.95 5.33 -3.81
CA LEU A 81 -8.35 5.32 -4.21
C LEU A 81 -9.25 4.73 -3.11
N ALA A 82 -8.86 3.62 -2.48
CA ALA A 82 -9.59 3.01 -1.38
C ALA A 82 -9.72 3.96 -0.17
N LEU A 83 -8.63 4.66 0.18
CA LEU A 83 -8.61 5.64 1.28
C LEU A 83 -9.50 6.85 0.97
N ILE A 84 -9.46 7.39 -0.26
CA ILE A 84 -10.31 8.51 -0.69
C ILE A 84 -11.79 8.11 -0.58
N LEU A 85 -12.18 6.94 -1.10
CA LEU A 85 -13.56 6.45 -1.02
C LEU A 85 -14.01 6.22 0.43
N CYS A 86 -13.15 5.63 1.26
CA CYS A 86 -13.43 5.39 2.68
C CYS A 86 -13.60 6.71 3.45
N SER A 87 -12.71 7.68 3.24
CA SER A 87 -12.79 9.02 3.84
C SER A 87 -14.07 9.74 3.42
N TRP A 88 -14.40 9.74 2.12
CA TRP A 88 -15.61 10.38 1.61
C TRP A 88 -16.88 9.77 2.20
N ARG A 89 -16.95 8.44 2.32
CA ARG A 89 -18.15 7.78 2.84
C ARG A 89 -18.29 7.87 4.35
N ARG A 90 -17.19 7.78 5.09
CA ARG A 90 -17.24 7.60 6.55
C ARG A 90 -16.83 8.85 7.32
N GLN A 91 -15.81 9.57 6.87
CA GLN A 91 -15.32 10.77 7.58
C GLN A 91 -16.17 12.00 7.23
N TRP A 92 -16.66 12.14 5.99
CA TRP A 92 -17.48 13.29 5.58
C TRP A 92 -18.79 13.45 6.38
N PRO A 93 -19.62 12.41 6.59
CA PRO A 93 -20.82 12.55 7.41
C PRO A 93 -20.51 12.83 8.89
N ALA A 94 -19.42 12.25 9.42
CA ALA A 94 -18.97 12.50 10.78
C ALA A 94 -18.55 13.98 10.97
N LEU A 95 -17.85 14.56 9.99
CA LEU A 95 -17.51 15.98 9.98
C LEU A 95 -18.75 16.88 9.90
N GLN A 96 -19.74 16.52 9.07
CA GLN A 96 -21.01 17.26 9.03
C GLN A 96 -21.76 17.18 10.36
N ALA A 97 -21.79 16.02 11.01
CA ALA A 97 -22.40 15.83 12.32
C ALA A 97 -21.68 16.65 13.40
N ALA A 98 -20.34 16.65 13.40
CA ALA A 98 -19.53 17.45 14.32
C ALA A 98 -19.76 18.96 14.13
N ARG A 99 -19.93 19.43 12.88
CA ARG A 99 -20.25 20.84 12.60
C ARG A 99 -21.66 21.25 13.03
N ARG A 100 -22.59 20.29 13.14
CA ARG A 100 -23.94 20.50 13.70
C ARG A 100 -23.96 20.46 15.23
N TRP A 101 -22.91 19.96 15.88
CA TRP A 101 -22.75 19.88 17.35
C TRP A 101 -22.32 21.21 18.00
N ILE A 102 -22.62 22.34 17.36
CA ILE A 102 -22.47 23.66 17.96
C ILE A 102 -23.75 23.90 18.78
N ASP A 103 -23.58 24.04 20.10
CA ASP A 103 -24.58 24.32 21.14
C ASP A 103 -25.34 23.14 21.78
N TYR A 104 -24.63 22.23 22.45
CA TYR A 104 -25.21 21.59 23.66
C TYR A 104 -25.03 22.55 24.85
N ARG A 105 -25.89 23.57 24.93
CA ARG A 105 -25.87 24.61 25.99
C ARG A 105 -26.77 24.33 27.20
N SER A 106 -27.45 23.20 27.28
CA SER A 106 -28.28 22.88 28.44
C SER A 106 -27.56 21.89 29.38
N PRO A 107 -27.20 22.31 30.61
CA PRO A 107 -26.95 21.34 31.66
C PRO A 107 -28.27 20.60 31.90
N ARG A 108 -28.25 19.27 31.83
CA ARG A 108 -29.37 18.46 32.32
C ARG A 108 -29.38 18.58 33.84
N GLN A 109 -30.13 19.55 34.37
CA GLN A 109 -30.60 19.61 35.75
C GLN A 109 -32.00 20.19 35.77
#